data_AF-A0A2Z6EVU9-F1
#
_entry.id   AF-A0A2Z6EVU9-F1
#
_cell.length_a   1.000
_cell.length_b   1.000
_cell.length_c   1.000
_cell.angle_alpha   90.00
_cell.angle_beta   90.00
_cell.angle_gamma   90.00
#
_symmetry.space_group_name_H-M   'P 1'
#
loop_
_entity.id
_entity.type
_entity.pdbx_description
1 polymer ?
#
loop_
_entity_poly.entity_id
_entity_poly.type
_entity_poly.pdbx_seq_one_letter_code
_entity_poly.pdbx_strand_id
1 'polypeptide(L)'
;MKQSTGSWRLIPEWVEYEIQNWVRWCWSGPWPHPLPPTQCASAERYYRAPSDLGEAETSLPPPYIPNAEIVQRAYVAMMKQEQHVMKAEYIQPWESGRTRYGRTGAARQLKMSLATYETILHSGCFRIEKAFG
;
A
#
# COMPACT_ATOMS: atom_id res chain seq x y z
N MET A 1 -13.99 0.69 -20.57
CA MET A 1 -13.09 -0.48 -20.54
C MET A 1 -13.61 -1.43 -19.45
N LYS A 2 -13.98 -2.65 -19.82
CA LYS A 2 -14.50 -3.65 -18.87
C LYS A 2 -13.32 -4.30 -18.15
N GLN A 3 -13.13 -4.02 -16.87
CA GLN A 3 -12.24 -4.83 -16.04
C GLN A 3 -12.97 -6.12 -15.68
N SER A 4 -12.40 -7.23 -16.13
CA SER A 4 -12.77 -8.60 -15.82
C SER A 4 -12.37 -8.92 -14.38
N THR A 5 -13.29 -8.82 -13.42
CA THR A 5 -13.03 -9.19 -12.01
C THR A 5 -13.60 -10.57 -11.72
N GLY A 6 -12.73 -11.57 -11.87
CA GLY A 6 -12.95 -12.90 -11.31
C GLY A 6 -13.17 -12.80 -9.80
N SER A 7 -14.22 -13.49 -9.33
CA SER A 7 -14.65 -13.59 -7.94
C SER A 7 -13.57 -14.21 -7.05
N TRP A 8 -13.02 -13.46 -6.07
CA TRP A 8 -12.18 -13.99 -4.98
C TRP A 8 -12.42 -13.31 -3.62
N ARG A 9 -13.71 -13.04 -3.33
CA ARG A 9 -14.30 -12.70 -2.01
C ARG A 9 -13.97 -11.29 -1.48
N LEU A 10 -15.04 -10.52 -1.32
CA LEU A 10 -15.11 -9.09 -1.06
C LEU A 10 -14.44 -8.73 0.26
N ILE A 11 -13.22 -8.21 0.20
CA ILE A 11 -12.74 -7.33 1.26
C ILE A 11 -13.71 -6.14 1.27
N PRO A 12 -14.32 -5.79 2.42
CA PRO A 12 -15.19 -4.62 2.47
C PRO A 12 -14.45 -3.38 2.00
N GLU A 13 -15.10 -2.53 1.20
CA GLU A 13 -14.46 -1.36 0.59
C GLU A 13 -13.83 -0.44 1.66
N TRP A 14 -14.47 -0.32 2.82
CA TRP A 14 -13.95 0.45 3.95
C TRP A 14 -12.62 -0.12 4.50
N VAL A 15 -12.44 -1.45 4.50
CA VAL A 15 -11.18 -2.08 4.95
C VAL A 15 -10.08 -1.74 3.95
N GLU A 16 -10.38 -1.79 2.66
CA GLU A 16 -9.43 -1.39 1.62
C GLU A 16 -9.03 0.09 1.79
N TYR A 17 -9.97 0.99 2.06
CA TYR A 17 -9.65 2.40 2.36
C TYR A 17 -8.72 2.56 3.57
N GLU A 18 -8.94 1.79 4.64
CA GLU A 18 -8.09 1.85 5.83
C GLU A 18 -6.69 1.25 5.57
N ILE A 19 -6.58 0.19 4.76
CA ILE A 19 -5.29 -0.34 4.32
C ILE A 19 -4.55 0.73 3.50
N GLN A 20 -5.23 1.40 2.56
CA GLN A 20 -4.62 2.47 1.77
C GLN A 20 -4.22 3.68 2.64
N ASN A 21 -5.00 3.99 3.68
CA ASN A 21 -4.63 5.00 4.68
C ASN A 21 -3.35 4.62 5.43
N TRP A 22 -3.24 3.37 5.85
CA TRP A 22 -2.04 2.84 6.47
C TRP A 22 -0.84 2.82 5.52
N VAL A 23 -1.02 2.47 4.24
CA VAL A 23 0.03 2.56 3.23
C VAL A 23 0.52 4.02 3.13
N ARG A 24 -0.37 5.00 2.99
CA ARG A 24 0.05 6.42 2.97
C ARG A 24 0.84 6.80 4.21
N TRP A 25 0.45 6.32 5.39
CA TRP A 25 1.17 6.53 6.63
C TRP A 25 2.55 5.87 6.67
N CYS A 26 2.70 4.63 6.19
CA CYS A 26 4.01 3.97 6.08
C CYS A 26 4.98 4.75 5.17
N TRP A 27 4.45 5.42 4.16
CA TRP A 27 5.20 6.18 3.16
C TRP A 27 5.47 7.63 3.56
N SER A 28 4.78 8.16 4.57
CA SER A 28 4.93 9.57 4.95
C SER A 28 6.25 9.86 5.70
N GLY A 29 6.97 8.83 6.19
CA GLY A 29 8.26 8.95 6.88
C GLY A 29 8.13 9.21 8.39
N PRO A 30 9.22 9.45 9.15
CA PRO A 30 9.13 9.82 10.56
C PRO A 30 8.56 11.24 10.73
N TRP A 31 7.72 11.45 11.74
CA TRP A 31 7.20 12.78 12.09
C TRP A 31 8.24 13.55 12.93
N PRO A 32 8.41 14.89 12.74
CA PRO A 32 7.79 15.71 11.71
C PRO A 32 8.38 15.36 10.35
N HIS A 33 7.52 15.00 9.39
CA HIS A 33 7.97 14.78 8.03
C HIS A 33 8.67 16.05 7.58
N PRO A 34 9.86 15.99 6.95
CA PRO A 34 10.40 17.18 6.30
C PRO A 34 9.31 17.68 5.35
N LEU A 35 8.91 18.95 5.50
CA LEU A 35 8.05 19.59 4.52
C LEU A 35 8.66 19.30 3.15
N PRO A 36 7.86 18.83 2.17
CA PRO A 36 8.39 18.56 0.85
C PRO A 36 9.14 19.83 0.41
N PRO A 37 10.43 19.72 0.08
CA PRO A 37 11.17 20.90 -0.30
C PRO A 37 10.44 21.52 -1.49
N THR A 38 10.21 22.84 -1.45
CA THR A 38 9.55 23.59 -2.53
C THR A 38 10.34 23.56 -3.85
N GLN A 39 11.49 22.88 -3.84
CA GLN A 39 12.39 22.65 -4.96
C GLN A 39 12.86 21.18 -4.90
N CYS A 40 12.82 20.48 -6.03
CA CYS A 40 13.42 19.16 -6.13
C CYS A 40 14.94 19.25 -5.83
N ALA A 41 15.47 18.27 -5.11
CA ALA A 41 16.91 18.10 -4.88
C ALA A 41 17.62 17.59 -6.15
N SER A 42 17.46 18.29 -7.27
CA SER A 42 18.28 18.04 -8.46
C SER A 42 19.66 18.66 -8.27
N ALA A 43 20.69 18.07 -8.88
CA ALA A 43 22.07 18.57 -8.81
C ALA A 43 22.20 20.04 -9.26
N GLU A 44 21.25 20.50 -10.06
CA GLU A 44 21.20 21.84 -10.64
C GLU A 44 20.67 22.91 -9.68
N ARG A 45 20.04 22.54 -8.55
CA ARG A 45 19.47 23.42 -7.48
C ARG A 45 18.55 24.58 -7.90
N TYR A 46 18.38 24.83 -9.20
CA TYR A 46 17.65 25.96 -9.77
C TYR A 46 16.50 25.52 -10.68
N TYR A 47 16.23 24.21 -10.77
CA TYR A 47 15.08 23.73 -11.52
C TYR A 47 13.79 24.19 -10.85
N ARG A 48 13.12 25.15 -11.49
CA ARG A 48 11.75 25.54 -11.21
C ARG A 48 10.90 24.88 -12.28
N ALA A 49 10.06 23.92 -11.90
CA ALA A 49 9.10 23.37 -12.86
C ALA A 49 8.27 24.53 -13.45
N PRO A 50 8.15 24.64 -14.78
CA PRO A 50 7.21 25.59 -15.39
C PRO A 50 5.82 25.39 -14.78
N SER A 51 5.12 26.49 -14.48
CA SER A 51 3.79 26.48 -13.82
C SER A 51 2.77 25.59 -14.53
N ASP A 52 3.00 25.33 -15.82
CA ASP A 52 2.07 24.67 -16.72
C ASP A 52 2.45 23.19 -16.96
N LEU A 53 3.58 22.73 -16.41
CA LEU A 53 4.06 21.35 -16.53
C LEU A 53 3.84 20.50 -15.27
N GLY A 54 3.46 21.12 -14.16
CA GLY A 54 2.93 20.42 -13.01
C GLY A 54 1.42 20.48 -13.06
N GLU A 55 0.76 19.44 -13.57
CA GLU A 55 -0.61 19.19 -13.11
C GLU A 55 -0.54 19.24 -11.58
N ALA A 56 -1.43 20.03 -10.95
CA ALA A 56 -1.48 20.13 -9.51
C ALA A 56 -1.50 18.70 -8.98
N GLU A 57 -0.36 18.25 -8.45
CA GLU A 57 -0.20 16.90 -7.94
C GLU A 57 -1.37 16.75 -7.00
N THR A 58 -2.33 15.89 -7.34
CA THR A 58 -3.52 15.70 -6.51
C THR A 58 -3.00 15.10 -5.23
N SER A 59 -2.64 15.97 -4.29
CA SER A 59 -2.02 15.60 -3.03
C SER A 59 -3.00 14.63 -2.40
N LEU A 60 -2.58 13.37 -2.30
CA LEU A 60 -3.37 12.40 -1.56
C LEU A 60 -3.64 12.99 -0.18
N PRO A 61 -4.85 12.79 0.38
CA PRO A 61 -5.16 13.32 1.69
C PRO A 61 -4.13 12.81 2.70
N PRO A 62 -3.71 13.65 3.65
CA PRO A 62 -2.78 13.22 4.70
C PRO A 62 -3.35 11.99 5.41
N PRO A 63 -2.50 11.04 5.82
CA PRO A 63 -2.96 9.84 6.49
C PRO A 63 -3.65 10.18 7.80
N TYR A 64 -4.81 9.56 8.05
CA TYR A 64 -5.47 9.62 9.35
C TYR A 64 -4.78 8.65 10.32
N ILE A 65 -3.88 9.20 11.14
CA ILE A 65 -2.95 8.46 12.01
C ILE A 65 -3.66 7.45 12.93
N PRO A 66 -4.76 7.80 13.64
CA PRO A 66 -5.37 6.86 14.59
C PRO A 66 -5.79 5.53 13.95
N ASN A 67 -6.35 5.57 12.74
CA ASN A 67 -6.74 4.34 12.05
C ASN A 67 -5.53 3.61 11.47
N ALA A 68 -4.54 4.34 10.94
CA ALA A 68 -3.30 3.74 10.46
C ALA A 68 -2.55 2.98 11.57
N GLU A 69 -2.57 3.48 12.80
CA GLU A 69 -2.01 2.80 13.97
C GLU A 69 -2.76 1.50 14.32
N ILE A 70 -4.09 1.45 14.14
CA ILE A 70 -4.87 0.22 14.31
C ILE A 70 -4.42 -0.84 13.30
N VAL A 71 -4.31 -0.46 12.02
CA VAL A 71 -3.82 -1.36 10.96
C VAL A 71 -2.38 -1.80 11.24
N GLN A 72 -1.51 -0.89 11.67
CA GLN A 72 -0.12 -1.20 12.01
C GLN A 72 -0.03 -2.23 13.14
N ARG A 73 -0.83 -2.08 14.21
CA ARG A 73 -0.88 -3.07 15.30
C ARG A 73 -1.35 -4.43 14.81
N ALA A 74 -2.39 -4.45 13.97
CA ALA A 74 -2.88 -5.69 13.37
C ALA A 74 -1.80 -6.36 12.51
N TYR A 75 -1.12 -5.60 11.65
CA TYR A 75 -0.03 -6.06 10.79
C TYR A 75 1.15 -6.62 11.59
N VAL A 76 1.60 -5.94 12.65
CA VAL A 76 2.71 -6.40 13.50
C VAL A 76 2.36 -7.71 14.23
N ALA A 77 1.09 -7.93 14.56
CA ALA A 77 0.61 -9.17 15.18
C ALA A 77 0.45 -10.34 14.20
N MET A 78 0.49 -10.11 12.89
CA MET A 78 0.39 -11.16 11.87
C MET A 78 1.62 -12.09 11.86
N MET A 79 1.45 -13.30 11.33
CA MET A 79 2.57 -14.19 11.07
C MET A 79 3.50 -13.61 9.98
N LYS A 80 4.77 -14.01 9.96
CA LYS A 80 5.75 -13.51 8.98
C LYS A 80 5.31 -13.71 7.53
N GLN A 81 4.63 -14.81 7.22
CA GLN A 81 4.11 -15.05 5.88
C GLN A 81 3.00 -14.07 5.50
N GLU A 82 2.06 -13.80 6.42
CA GLU A 82 1.01 -12.79 6.23
C GLU A 82 1.62 -11.40 6.04
N GLN A 83 2.61 -11.02 6.86
CA GLN A 83 3.33 -9.76 6.71
C GLN A 83 3.97 -9.63 5.32
N HIS A 84 4.66 -10.67 4.84
CA HIS A 84 5.26 -10.65 3.50
C HIS A 84 4.24 -10.52 2.38
N VAL A 85 3.09 -11.19 2.49
CA VAL A 85 2.01 -11.08 1.51
C VAL A 85 1.39 -9.69 1.51
N MET A 86 1.06 -9.14 2.69
CA MET A 86 0.52 -7.77 2.81
C MET A 86 1.52 -6.73 2.29
N LYS A 87 2.80 -6.89 2.61
CA LYS A 87 3.87 -6.02 2.11
C LYS A 87 4.00 -6.10 0.59
N ALA A 88 3.93 -7.30 0.02
CA ALA A 88 4.01 -7.53 -1.42
C ALA A 88 2.79 -6.98 -2.19
N GLU A 89 1.60 -7.01 -1.59
CA GLU A 89 0.36 -6.51 -2.22
C GLU A 89 0.26 -4.98 -2.13
N TYR A 90 0.57 -4.40 -0.97
CA TYR A 90 0.21 -3.01 -0.65
C TYR A 90 1.41 -2.06 -0.53
N ILE A 91 2.46 -2.45 0.19
CA ILE A 91 3.57 -1.52 0.50
C ILE A 91 4.58 -1.45 -0.65
N GLN A 92 4.99 -2.60 -1.21
CA GLN A 92 6.05 -2.67 -2.22
C GLN A 92 5.67 -3.53 -3.43
N PRO A 93 4.57 -3.21 -4.15
CA PRO A 93 4.12 -4.02 -5.28
C PRO A 93 5.09 -4.04 -6.48
N TRP A 94 5.96 -3.05 -6.65
CA TRP A 94 6.99 -3.05 -7.69
C TRP A 94 8.14 -4.02 -7.40
N GLU A 95 8.49 -4.23 -6.12
CA GLU A 95 9.58 -5.15 -5.73
C GLU A 95 9.12 -6.61 -5.75
N SER A 96 7.85 -6.87 -5.47
CA SER A 96 7.28 -8.22 -5.39
C SER A 96 6.90 -8.81 -6.75
N GLY A 97 7.10 -8.09 -7.85
CA GLY A 97 6.59 -8.49 -9.16
C GLY A 97 5.07 -8.38 -9.28
N ARG A 98 4.37 -7.87 -8.25
CA ARG A 98 2.92 -7.66 -8.22
C ARG A 98 2.46 -6.67 -9.28
N THR A 99 3.22 -5.60 -9.51
CA THR A 99 2.92 -4.59 -10.53
C THR A 99 3.08 -5.15 -11.95
N ARG A 100 4.11 -5.97 -12.19
CA ARG A 100 4.47 -6.44 -13.55
C ARG A 100 3.71 -7.71 -13.97
N TYR A 101 3.45 -8.61 -13.03
CA TYR A 101 2.90 -9.95 -13.30
C TYR A 101 1.66 -10.29 -12.46
N GLY A 102 1.06 -9.28 -11.81
CA GLY A 102 -0.09 -9.48 -10.93
C GLY A 102 0.25 -10.34 -9.71
N ARG A 103 -0.79 -10.88 -9.06
CA ARG A 103 -0.63 -11.73 -7.85
C ARG A 103 0.15 -13.00 -8.11
N THR A 104 0.11 -13.55 -9.32
CA THR A 104 0.93 -14.70 -9.72
C THR A 104 2.42 -14.40 -9.62
N GLY A 105 2.84 -13.18 -10.00
CA GLY A 105 4.21 -12.71 -9.82
C GLY A 105 4.64 -12.67 -8.36
N ALA A 106 3.81 -12.04 -7.53
CA ALA A 106 4.03 -11.94 -6.08
C ALA A 106 4.11 -13.31 -5.40
N ALA A 107 3.17 -14.19 -5.70
CA ALA A 107 3.14 -15.55 -5.17
C ALA A 107 4.41 -16.33 -5.55
N ARG A 108 4.85 -16.23 -6.81
CA ARG A 108 6.08 -16.87 -7.29
C ARG A 108 7.32 -16.34 -6.58
N GLN A 109 7.41 -15.02 -6.38
CA GLN A 109 8.54 -14.41 -5.68
C GLN A 109 8.60 -14.84 -4.21
N LEU A 110 7.44 -14.98 -3.57
CA LEU A 110 7.32 -15.52 -2.21
C LEU A 110 7.36 -17.05 -2.14
N LYS A 111 7.66 -17.73 -3.25
CA LYS A 111 7.80 -19.20 -3.36
C LYS A 111 6.57 -19.96 -2.87
N MET A 112 5.37 -19.47 -3.16
CA MET A 112 4.10 -20.09 -2.82
C MET A 112 3.16 -20.19 -4.01
N SER A 113 2.11 -21.01 -3.90
CA SER A 113 1.05 -21.08 -4.91
C SER A 113 0.19 -19.80 -4.89
N LEU A 114 -0.45 -19.47 -6.01
CA LEU A 114 -1.39 -18.34 -6.09
C LEU A 114 -2.54 -18.50 -5.08
N ALA A 115 -3.10 -19.71 -4.97
CA ALA A 115 -4.20 -20.00 -4.03
C ALA A 115 -3.77 -19.78 -2.57
N THR A 116 -2.54 -20.18 -2.22
CA THR A 116 -1.97 -19.95 -0.89
C THR A 116 -1.79 -18.45 -0.64
N TYR A 117 -1.24 -17.72 -1.61
CA TYR A 117 -1.07 -16.27 -1.53
C TYR A 117 -2.41 -15.55 -1.29
N GLU A 118 -3.44 -15.87 -2.07
CA GLU A 118 -4.77 -15.26 -1.95
C GLU A 118 -5.45 -15.62 -0.61
N THR A 119 -5.28 -16.84 -0.13
CA THR A 119 -5.79 -17.26 1.18
C THR A 119 -5.12 -16.47 2.31
N ILE A 120 -3.79 -16.31 2.25
CA ILE A 120 -3.03 -15.53 3.23
C ILE A 120 -3.41 -14.05 3.15
N LEU A 121 -3.57 -13.50 1.96
CA LEU A 121 -3.98 -12.12 1.75
C LEU A 121 -5.37 -11.86 2.36
N HIS A 122 -6.32 -12.75 2.10
CA HIS A 122 -7.67 -12.68 2.69
C HIS A 122 -7.61 -12.79 4.22
N SER A 123 -6.80 -13.69 4.78
CA SER A 123 -6.57 -13.78 6.23
C SER A 123 -6.04 -12.46 6.81
N GLY A 124 -5.06 -11.85 6.14
CA GLY A 124 -4.51 -10.55 6.54
C GLY A 124 -5.55 -9.43 6.54
N CYS A 125 -6.35 -9.33 5.49
CA CYS A 125 -7.41 -8.32 5.39
C CYS A 125 -8.51 -8.53 6.45
N PHE A 126 -8.89 -9.79 6.70
CA PHE A 126 -9.86 -10.14 7.74
C PHE A 126 -9.35 -9.82 9.15
N ARG A 127 -8.05 -10.00 9.43
CA ARG A 127 -7.45 -9.58 10.71
C ARG A 127 -7.50 -8.06 10.90
N ILE A 128 -7.31 -7.30 9.81
CA ILE A 128 -7.43 -5.84 9.86
C ILE A 128 -8.87 -5.45 10.13
N GLU A 129 -9.83 -6.05 9.42
CA GLU A 129 -11.26 -5.86 9.67
C GLU A 129 -11.60 -6.07 11.15
N LYS A 130 -11.14 -7.19 11.74
CA LYS A 130 -11.34 -7.52 13.15
C LYS A 130 -10.65 -6.57 14.13
N ALA A 131 -9.63 -5.85 13.71
CA ALA A 131 -8.94 -4.90 14.59
C ALA A 131 -9.76 -3.62 14.82
N PHE A 132 -10.74 -3.32 13.97
CA PHE A 132 -11.62 -2.16 14.10
C PHE A 132 -12.90 -2.44 14.91
N GLY A 133 -13.21 -3.71 15.23
CA GLY A 133 -14.40 -4.12 15.99
C GLY A 133 -15.15 -5.27 15.34
#